data_AF-A0A2K3L0B0-F1
#
_entry.id   AF-A0A2K3L0B0-F1
#
_cell.length_a   1.000
_cell.length_b   1.000
_cell.length_c   1.000
_cell.angle_alpha   90.00
_cell.angle_beta   90.00
_cell.angle_gamma   90.00
#
_symmetry.space_group_name_H-M   'P 1'
#
loop_
_entity.id
_entity.type
_entity.pdbx_description
1 polymer ?
#
loop_
_entity_poly.entity_id
_entity_poly.type
_entity_poly.pdbx_seq_one_letter_code
_entity_poly.pdbx_strand_id
1 'polypeptide(L)'
;MTIAGAIVIGVILHVGDHLACDFPRLVTVSEADYQKYLKGVFGHNRPSYIDIVKGIEGVTGILMVVLMAIAFTLATKWFRRNLIKLPKPFSRLTGFNAFWYSHHLFVIVYVLLIIHGVKMYLVRKWHSQTTWMYLAVPILLYASERTLRLFRSGLYTVRLIKVAIYPGNVLTLQMSKPPQFRYKSGQYMFVQCSAVSPFEWHPFSITSAPGDDFLSVHIRQLGDWTQELKRVFSEACEPPVSGRSGLLRADETTKKSLPKLKIDGPYGAPAQDYKKYDVLLLVGLGIGATPFISILKDLLNNIIKMEELADSVSETSRASDVSVGSTDSPSLNKIAPKRKKTLKTTNAYFYWVTREQGSFDWFKGVMNEVAELDQRGVIEMHNYLTSVYEEGDARSALITMVQALNHAKNGVDIVSGTRVRTHFARPNWKKVFSKMCSKHYSGRIGVFYCGAPVLAKELNKLCFEFNEKGPTKFEFHKEHF
;
A
#
# COMPACT_ATOMS: atom_id res chain seq x y z
N MET A 1 -4.27 -15.13 -11.02
CA MET A 1 -4.54 -16.58 -10.95
C MET A 1 -5.10 -17.13 -12.25
N THR A 2 -5.98 -16.40 -12.94
CA THR A 2 -6.51 -16.80 -14.27
C THR A 2 -5.42 -17.08 -15.31
N ILE A 3 -4.50 -16.13 -15.54
CA ILE A 3 -3.40 -16.31 -16.50
C ILE A 3 -2.48 -17.47 -16.11
N ALA A 4 -2.08 -17.55 -14.84
CA ALA A 4 -1.24 -18.65 -14.35
C ALA A 4 -1.90 -20.02 -14.54
N GLY A 5 -3.22 -20.13 -14.30
CA GLY A 5 -3.98 -21.36 -14.56
C GLY A 5 -4.01 -21.73 -16.04
N ALA A 6 -4.23 -20.75 -16.93
CA ALA A 6 -4.17 -20.97 -18.37
C ALA A 6 -2.78 -21.43 -18.83
N ILE A 7 -1.71 -20.87 -18.26
CA ILE A 7 -0.34 -21.30 -18.52
C ILE A 7 -0.13 -22.76 -18.10
N VAL A 8 -0.60 -23.18 -16.91
CA VAL A 8 -0.50 -24.58 -16.48
C VAL A 8 -1.19 -25.52 -17.47
N ILE A 9 -2.42 -25.19 -17.87
CA ILE A 9 -3.17 -26.02 -18.84
C ILE A 9 -2.42 -26.08 -20.17
N GLY A 10 -1.95 -24.94 -20.69
CA GLY A 10 -1.19 -24.88 -21.94
C GLY A 10 0.11 -25.68 -21.90
N VAL A 11 0.85 -25.62 -20.78
CA VAL A 11 2.08 -26.41 -20.59
C VAL A 11 1.78 -27.89 -20.53
N ILE A 12 0.73 -28.32 -19.82
CA ILE A 12 0.34 -29.75 -19.74
C ILE A 12 -0.01 -30.28 -21.13
N LEU A 13 -0.81 -29.55 -21.91
CA LEU A 13 -1.17 -29.95 -23.27
C LEU A 13 0.08 -30.02 -24.16
N HIS A 14 0.90 -28.97 -24.16
CA HIS A 14 2.12 -28.90 -24.97
C HIS A 14 3.13 -30.02 -24.64
N VAL A 15 3.39 -30.27 -23.35
CA VAL A 15 4.28 -31.36 -22.92
C VAL A 15 3.67 -32.72 -23.24
N GLY A 16 2.35 -32.88 -23.06
CA GLY A 16 1.62 -34.09 -23.40
C GLY A 16 1.75 -34.43 -24.89
N ASP A 17 1.52 -33.44 -25.77
CA ASP A 17 1.64 -33.59 -27.22
C ASP A 17 3.06 -33.99 -27.63
N HIS A 18 4.08 -33.37 -27.04
CA HIS A 18 5.47 -33.76 -27.31
C HIS A 18 5.78 -35.21 -26.90
N LEU A 19 5.41 -35.60 -25.68
CA LEU A 19 5.75 -36.93 -25.15
C LEU A 19 4.93 -38.05 -25.77
N ALA A 20 3.65 -37.80 -26.10
CA ALA A 20 2.71 -38.82 -26.56
C ALA A 20 2.52 -38.85 -28.09
N CYS A 21 2.73 -37.73 -28.79
CA CYS A 21 2.45 -37.62 -30.22
C CYS A 21 3.73 -37.36 -31.02
N ASP A 22 4.45 -36.26 -30.73
CA ASP A 22 5.57 -35.84 -31.58
C ASP A 22 6.77 -36.77 -31.47
N PHE A 23 7.25 -37.04 -30.25
CA PHE A 23 8.44 -37.88 -30.06
C PHE A 23 8.21 -39.31 -30.58
N PRO A 24 7.08 -39.98 -30.28
CA PRO A 24 6.80 -41.29 -30.87
C PRO A 24 6.75 -41.25 -32.40
N ARG A 25 6.16 -40.21 -33.00
CA ARG A 25 6.08 -40.07 -34.45
C ARG A 25 7.46 -39.87 -35.11
N LEU A 26 8.36 -39.15 -34.46
CA LEU A 26 9.73 -38.91 -34.95
C LEU A 26 10.57 -40.18 -34.96
N VAL A 27 10.38 -41.06 -33.96
CA VAL A 27 11.12 -42.34 -33.85
C VAL A 27 10.55 -43.40 -34.79
N THR A 28 9.24 -43.38 -35.07
CA THR A 28 8.53 -44.39 -35.86
C THR A 28 8.38 -44.07 -37.36
N VAL A 29 8.89 -42.92 -37.82
CA VAL A 29 8.73 -42.45 -39.20
C VAL A 29 9.33 -43.42 -40.24
N SER A 30 8.80 -43.43 -41.47
CA SER A 30 9.37 -44.25 -42.55
C SER A 30 10.81 -43.82 -42.88
N GLU A 31 11.65 -44.75 -43.38
CA GLU A 31 13.05 -44.42 -43.70
C GLU A 31 13.16 -43.38 -44.83
N ALA A 32 12.25 -43.42 -45.81
CA ALA A 32 12.18 -42.42 -46.87
C ALA A 32 11.92 -41.01 -46.33
N ASP A 33 10.98 -40.87 -45.39
CA ASP A 33 10.65 -39.59 -44.75
C ASP A 33 11.76 -39.12 -43.80
N TYR A 34 12.41 -40.04 -43.08
CA TYR A 34 13.55 -39.73 -42.23
C TYR A 34 14.69 -39.11 -43.05
N GLN A 35 15.07 -39.77 -44.15
CA GLN A 35 16.12 -39.29 -45.05
C GLN A 35 15.77 -37.93 -45.67
N LYS A 36 14.49 -37.69 -45.98
CA LYS A 36 14.02 -36.46 -46.62
C LYS A 36 13.92 -35.27 -45.67
N TYR A 37 13.40 -35.45 -44.46
CA TYR A 37 13.04 -34.34 -43.57
C TYR A 37 13.87 -34.25 -42.28
N LEU A 38 14.36 -35.36 -41.74
CA LEU A 38 14.95 -35.43 -40.39
C LEU A 38 16.46 -35.66 -40.36
N LYS A 39 17.05 -36.23 -41.43
CA LYS A 39 18.50 -36.47 -41.56
C LYS A 39 19.34 -35.21 -41.36
N GLY A 40 18.86 -34.07 -41.86
CA GLY A 40 19.55 -32.78 -41.71
C GLY A 40 19.56 -32.22 -40.28
N VAL A 41 18.77 -32.81 -39.37
CA VAL A 41 18.64 -32.40 -37.97
C VAL A 41 19.33 -33.42 -37.05
N PHE A 42 19.03 -34.71 -37.21
CA PHE A 42 19.47 -35.76 -36.31
C PHE A 42 20.68 -36.56 -36.83
N GLY A 43 21.15 -36.26 -38.04
CA GLY A 43 22.28 -36.93 -38.66
C GLY A 43 21.90 -38.23 -39.39
N HIS A 44 22.87 -39.12 -39.58
CA HIS A 44 22.67 -40.37 -40.31
C HIS A 44 21.96 -41.45 -39.50
N ASN A 45 22.08 -41.42 -38.17
CA ASN A 45 21.51 -42.42 -37.28
C ASN A 45 20.21 -41.89 -36.69
N ARG A 46 19.15 -42.67 -36.82
CA ARG A 46 17.85 -42.34 -36.24
C ARG A 46 17.95 -42.26 -34.71
N PRO A 47 17.51 -41.14 -34.08
CA PRO A 47 17.56 -41.01 -32.64
C PRO A 47 16.54 -41.95 -31.98
N SER A 48 16.90 -42.52 -30.83
CA SER A 48 15.92 -43.17 -29.97
C SER A 48 15.03 -42.13 -29.27
N TYR A 49 13.91 -42.59 -28.69
CA TYR A 49 13.04 -41.72 -27.88
C TYR A 49 13.81 -41.00 -26.76
N ILE A 50 14.72 -41.71 -26.10
CA ILE A 50 15.54 -41.16 -25.02
C ILE A 50 16.54 -40.13 -25.55
N ASP A 51 17.04 -40.30 -26.78
CA ASP A 51 17.95 -39.32 -27.38
C ASP A 51 17.25 -38.00 -27.68
N ILE A 52 15.97 -38.06 -28.11
CA ILE A 52 15.15 -36.86 -28.33
C ILE A 52 14.85 -36.15 -26.99
N VAL A 53 14.49 -36.91 -25.95
CA VAL A 53 14.26 -36.37 -24.60
C VAL A 53 15.52 -35.73 -24.00
N LYS A 54 16.70 -36.32 -24.26
CA LYS A 54 18.00 -35.75 -23.86
C LYS A 54 18.47 -34.61 -24.76
N GLY A 55 17.80 -34.37 -25.88
CA GLY A 55 18.06 -33.25 -26.77
C GLY A 55 17.79 -31.90 -26.10
N ILE A 56 18.22 -30.82 -26.75
CA ILE A 56 18.10 -29.46 -26.21
C ILE A 56 16.64 -29.13 -25.87
N GLU A 57 15.69 -29.48 -26.74
CA GLU A 57 14.26 -29.23 -26.52
C GLU A 57 13.71 -29.98 -25.31
N GLY A 58 14.02 -31.27 -25.17
CA GLY A 58 13.55 -32.09 -24.05
C GLY A 58 14.13 -31.62 -22.72
N VAL A 59 15.44 -31.36 -22.66
CA VAL A 59 16.11 -30.88 -21.43
C VAL A 59 15.60 -29.49 -21.03
N THR A 60 15.51 -28.55 -21.97
CA THR A 60 14.99 -27.21 -21.67
C THR A 60 13.52 -27.26 -21.26
N GLY A 61 12.69 -28.08 -21.91
CA GLY A 61 11.29 -28.30 -21.57
C GLY A 61 11.12 -28.85 -20.14
N ILE A 62 11.84 -29.91 -19.79
CA ILE A 62 11.81 -30.51 -18.45
C ILE A 62 12.26 -29.50 -17.38
N LEU A 63 13.37 -28.80 -17.61
CA LEU A 63 13.85 -27.79 -16.67
C LEU A 63 12.83 -26.66 -16.47
N MET A 64 12.21 -26.16 -17.54
CA MET A 64 11.15 -25.16 -17.44
C MET A 64 9.97 -25.66 -16.61
N VAL A 65 9.48 -26.88 -16.86
CA VAL A 65 8.37 -27.48 -16.11
C VAL A 65 8.69 -27.60 -14.63
N VAL A 66 9.88 -28.09 -14.28
CA VAL A 66 10.33 -28.23 -12.87
C VAL A 66 10.39 -26.86 -12.19
N LEU A 67 11.02 -25.86 -12.81
CA LEU A 67 11.14 -24.52 -12.24
C LEU A 67 9.77 -23.85 -12.09
N MET A 68 8.89 -24.00 -13.07
CA MET A 68 7.52 -23.48 -13.01
C MET A 68 6.68 -24.17 -11.93
N ALA A 69 6.84 -25.49 -11.75
CA ALA A 69 6.16 -26.23 -10.69
C ALA A 69 6.56 -25.73 -9.29
N ILE A 70 7.86 -25.47 -9.07
CA ILE A 70 8.36 -24.88 -7.82
C ILE A 70 7.75 -23.49 -7.61
N ALA A 71 7.90 -22.60 -8.61
CA ALA A 71 7.43 -21.23 -8.52
C ALA A 71 5.91 -21.12 -8.31
N PHE A 72 5.11 -21.94 -9.02
CA PHE A 72 3.65 -21.91 -8.91
C PHE A 72 3.16 -22.49 -7.58
N THR A 73 3.80 -23.57 -7.09
CA THR A 73 3.47 -24.15 -5.78
C THR A 73 3.70 -23.13 -4.66
N LEU A 74 4.86 -22.48 -4.66
CA LEU A 74 5.21 -21.48 -3.64
C LEU A 74 4.41 -20.18 -3.78
N ALA A 75 3.89 -19.86 -4.97
CA ALA A 75 2.98 -18.73 -5.20
C ALA A 75 1.54 -18.98 -4.72
N THR A 76 1.16 -20.22 -4.38
CA THR A 76 -0.18 -20.50 -3.87
C THR A 76 -0.44 -19.78 -2.54
N LYS A 77 -1.72 -19.47 -2.27
CA LYS A 77 -2.13 -18.78 -1.03
C LYS A 77 -1.65 -19.52 0.22
N TRP A 78 -1.63 -20.85 0.19
CA TRP A 78 -1.28 -21.71 1.31
C TRP A 78 0.20 -21.58 1.70
N PHE A 79 1.10 -21.69 0.72
CA PHE A 79 2.54 -21.56 0.94
C PHE A 79 2.95 -20.11 1.18
N ARG A 80 2.49 -19.18 0.35
CA ARG A 80 2.84 -17.75 0.45
C ARG A 80 2.40 -17.11 1.78
N ARG A 81 1.24 -17.50 2.32
CA ARG A 81 0.75 -16.98 3.61
C ARG A 81 1.18 -17.81 4.81
N ASN A 82 2.10 -18.76 4.62
CA ASN A 82 2.62 -19.65 5.67
C ASN A 82 1.50 -20.39 6.44
N LEU A 83 0.45 -20.82 5.73
CA LEU A 83 -0.66 -21.59 6.32
C LEU A 83 -0.28 -23.06 6.52
N ILE A 84 0.68 -23.56 5.74
CA ILE A 84 1.25 -24.89 5.86
C ILE A 84 2.58 -24.75 6.61
N LYS A 85 2.77 -25.53 7.68
CA LYS A 85 4.04 -25.62 8.41
C LYS A 85 4.75 -26.90 8.01
N LEU A 86 5.82 -26.78 7.23
CA LEU A 86 6.66 -27.93 6.87
C LEU A 86 7.62 -28.29 8.02
N PRO A 87 7.95 -29.57 8.21
CA PRO A 87 8.96 -30.00 9.19
C PRO A 87 10.35 -29.49 8.80
N LYS A 88 11.26 -29.38 9.78
CA LYS A 88 12.67 -29.04 9.50
C LYS A 88 13.29 -30.15 8.62
N PRO A 89 14.11 -29.81 7.60
CA PRO A 89 14.67 -28.48 7.28
C PRO A 89 13.79 -27.59 6.38
N PHE A 90 12.64 -28.07 5.91
CA PHE A 90 11.80 -27.39 4.92
C PHE A 90 10.92 -26.27 5.49
N SER A 91 10.98 -25.99 6.78
CA SER A 91 10.21 -24.92 7.43
C SER A 91 10.51 -23.51 6.88
N ARG A 92 11.61 -23.33 6.14
CA ARG A 92 11.97 -22.07 5.46
C ARG A 92 11.43 -21.95 4.03
N LEU A 93 10.80 -22.99 3.49
CA LEU A 93 10.20 -22.99 2.15
C LEU A 93 8.75 -22.48 2.13
N THR A 94 8.30 -21.81 3.19
CA THR A 94 6.97 -21.21 3.28
C THR A 94 7.09 -19.75 3.70
N GLY A 95 6.09 -18.93 3.36
CA GLY A 95 6.12 -17.48 3.57
C GLY A 95 6.30 -16.66 2.30
N PHE A 96 6.30 -15.33 2.46
CA PHE A 96 6.44 -14.39 1.35
C PHE A 96 7.86 -14.43 0.79
N ASN A 97 8.89 -14.61 1.62
CA ASN A 97 10.28 -14.68 1.15
C ASN A 97 10.49 -15.88 0.22
N ALA A 98 10.03 -17.07 0.63
CA ALA A 98 10.11 -18.27 -0.20
C ALA A 98 9.35 -18.09 -1.53
N PHE A 99 8.17 -17.47 -1.48
CA PHE A 99 7.44 -17.05 -2.67
C PHE A 99 8.27 -16.09 -3.54
N TRP A 100 8.84 -15.03 -2.96
CA TRP A 100 9.53 -13.98 -3.70
C TRP A 100 10.77 -14.51 -4.43
N TYR A 101 11.63 -15.28 -3.75
CA TYR A 101 12.82 -15.87 -4.35
C TYR A 101 12.48 -16.91 -5.41
N SER A 102 11.52 -17.81 -5.13
CA SER A 102 11.09 -18.80 -6.13
C SER A 102 10.40 -18.15 -7.33
N HIS A 103 9.74 -17.01 -7.16
CA HIS A 103 9.13 -16.30 -8.28
C HIS A 103 10.20 -15.81 -9.26
N HIS A 104 11.36 -15.34 -8.79
CA HIS A 104 12.47 -14.89 -9.65
C HIS A 104 13.07 -15.99 -10.54
N LEU A 105 12.73 -17.26 -10.30
CA LEU A 105 13.01 -18.35 -11.27
C LEU A 105 12.41 -18.07 -12.64
N PHE A 106 11.42 -17.16 -12.75
CA PHE A 106 10.91 -16.68 -14.03
C PHE A 106 12.05 -16.21 -14.96
N VAL A 107 13.11 -15.58 -14.44
CA VAL A 107 14.23 -15.11 -15.26
C VAL A 107 14.90 -16.29 -15.98
N ILE A 108 15.16 -17.38 -15.23
CA ILE A 108 15.76 -18.60 -15.78
C ILE A 108 14.78 -19.26 -16.77
N VAL A 109 13.49 -19.34 -16.43
CA VAL A 109 12.46 -19.91 -17.31
C VAL A 109 12.36 -19.15 -18.63
N TYR A 110 12.42 -17.81 -18.63
CA TYR A 110 12.40 -17.01 -19.85
C TYR A 110 13.65 -17.23 -20.71
N VAL A 111 14.83 -17.34 -20.10
CA VAL A 111 16.06 -17.69 -20.83
C VAL A 111 15.95 -19.07 -21.47
N LEU A 112 15.47 -20.06 -20.71
CA LEU A 112 15.23 -21.41 -21.23
C LEU A 112 14.17 -21.41 -22.33
N LEU A 113 13.11 -20.61 -22.22
CA LEU A 113 12.05 -20.49 -23.24
C LEU A 113 12.58 -19.93 -24.56
N ILE A 114 13.49 -18.94 -24.49
CA ILE A 114 14.17 -18.41 -25.69
C ILE A 114 15.03 -19.50 -26.33
N ILE A 115 15.84 -20.22 -25.54
CA ILE A 115 16.68 -21.33 -26.04
C ILE A 115 15.80 -22.42 -26.66
N HIS A 116 14.74 -22.82 -25.97
CA HIS A 116 13.77 -23.82 -26.41
C HIS A 116 13.10 -23.41 -27.74
N GLY A 117 12.68 -22.15 -27.88
CA GLY A 117 12.07 -21.65 -29.11
C GLY A 117 13.02 -21.49 -30.29
N VAL A 118 14.29 -21.08 -30.06
CA VAL A 118 15.28 -20.88 -31.13
C VAL A 118 15.83 -22.20 -31.65
N LYS A 119 16.00 -23.19 -30.77
CA LYS A 119 16.56 -24.51 -31.11
C LYS A 119 15.52 -25.52 -31.62
N MET A 120 14.30 -25.06 -31.93
CA MET A 120 13.24 -25.90 -32.49
C MET A 120 13.67 -26.61 -33.79
N TYR A 121 13.58 -27.94 -33.83
CA TYR A 121 13.83 -28.72 -35.03
C TYR A 121 12.60 -28.84 -35.95
N LEU A 122 11.39 -28.66 -35.43
CA LEU A 122 10.13 -28.76 -36.19
C LEU A 122 9.95 -27.59 -37.18
N VAL A 123 10.47 -26.39 -36.86
CA VAL A 123 10.30 -25.17 -37.66
C VAL A 123 11.64 -24.48 -37.86
N ARG A 124 12.16 -24.57 -39.10
CA ARG A 124 13.51 -24.09 -39.45
C ARG A 124 13.54 -22.68 -40.04
N LYS A 125 12.43 -22.19 -40.59
CA LYS A 125 12.37 -20.84 -41.17
C LYS A 125 12.27 -19.84 -40.02
N TRP A 126 13.25 -18.93 -39.92
CA TRP A 126 13.30 -17.90 -38.88
C TRP A 126 12.00 -17.12 -38.73
N HIS A 127 11.38 -16.70 -39.84
CA HIS A 127 10.10 -15.97 -39.83
C HIS A 127 8.91 -16.79 -39.33
N SER A 128 9.03 -18.12 -39.28
CA SER A 128 8.01 -19.03 -38.74
C SER A 128 8.25 -19.37 -37.27
N GLN A 129 9.41 -19.00 -36.70
CA GLN A 129 9.69 -19.13 -35.27
C GLN A 129 9.04 -17.95 -34.54
N THR A 130 7.83 -18.14 -34.04
CA THR A 130 7.03 -17.05 -33.47
C THR A 130 7.37 -16.71 -32.01
N THR A 131 8.11 -17.57 -31.29
CA THR A 131 8.42 -17.39 -29.85
C THR A 131 9.07 -16.04 -29.55
N TRP A 132 10.07 -15.62 -30.33
CA TRP A 132 10.74 -14.34 -30.11
C TRP A 132 9.81 -13.16 -30.37
N MET A 133 8.87 -13.28 -31.32
CA MET A 133 7.91 -12.22 -31.65
C MET A 133 6.96 -11.95 -30.49
N TYR A 134 6.45 -13.01 -29.86
CA TYR A 134 5.57 -12.89 -28.69
C TYR A 134 6.30 -12.45 -27.42
N LEU A 135 7.60 -12.71 -27.30
CA LEU A 135 8.41 -12.30 -26.14
C LEU A 135 8.98 -10.88 -26.26
N ALA A 136 9.36 -10.43 -27.45
CA ALA A 136 10.07 -9.17 -27.63
C ALA A 136 9.27 -7.96 -27.13
N VAL A 137 8.01 -7.82 -27.56
CA VAL A 137 7.20 -6.64 -27.19
C VAL A 137 6.94 -6.58 -25.67
N PRO A 138 6.46 -7.65 -24.99
CA PRO A 138 6.26 -7.59 -23.54
C PRO A 138 7.55 -7.37 -22.74
N ILE A 139 8.67 -7.99 -23.14
CA ILE A 139 9.96 -7.82 -22.45
C ILE A 139 10.45 -6.37 -22.61
N LEU A 140 10.35 -5.79 -23.81
CA LEU A 140 10.73 -4.38 -24.03
C LEU A 140 9.86 -3.43 -23.22
N LEU A 141 8.54 -3.66 -23.17
CA LEU A 141 7.64 -2.86 -22.35
C LEU A 141 7.96 -2.97 -20.86
N TYR A 142 8.22 -4.18 -20.36
CA TYR A 142 8.62 -4.42 -18.98
C TYR A 142 9.96 -3.75 -18.65
N ALA A 143 10.98 -3.95 -19.50
CA ALA A 143 12.29 -3.34 -19.32
C ALA A 143 12.22 -1.82 -19.35
N SER A 144 11.39 -1.25 -20.23
CA SER A 144 11.15 0.19 -20.31
C SER A 144 10.49 0.72 -19.04
N GLU A 145 9.44 0.05 -18.52
CA GLU A 145 8.81 0.43 -17.25
C GLU A 145 9.80 0.38 -16.08
N ARG A 146 10.61 -0.69 -16.00
CA ARG A 146 11.61 -0.86 -14.95
C ARG A 146 12.70 0.20 -15.02
N THR A 147 13.16 0.52 -16.23
CA THR A 147 14.18 1.54 -16.45
C THR A 147 13.64 2.94 -16.11
N LEU A 148 12.42 3.27 -16.56
CA LEU A 148 11.75 4.52 -16.19
C LEU A 148 11.55 4.64 -14.67
N ARG A 149 11.21 3.54 -14.00
CA ARG A 149 11.10 3.49 -12.54
C ARG A 149 12.45 3.79 -11.88
N LEU A 150 13.54 3.15 -12.32
CA LEU A 150 14.89 3.39 -11.81
C LEU A 150 15.35 4.85 -11.98
N PHE A 151 15.01 5.47 -13.11
CA PHE A 151 15.33 6.87 -13.35
C PHE A 151 14.45 7.85 -12.54
N ARG A 152 13.22 7.47 -12.20
CA ARG A 152 12.30 8.31 -11.41
C ARG A 152 12.40 8.06 -9.90
N SER A 153 12.88 6.90 -9.48
CA SER A 153 13.05 6.52 -8.08
C SER A 153 14.14 7.36 -7.44
N GLY A 154 13.78 8.15 -6.44
CA GLY A 154 14.75 8.76 -5.55
C GLY A 154 15.14 7.77 -4.48
N LEU A 155 16.29 7.10 -4.65
CA LEU A 155 16.80 6.17 -3.65
C LEU A 155 17.56 6.94 -2.56
N TYR A 156 16.97 7.04 -1.37
CA TYR A 156 17.59 7.78 -0.27
C TYR A 156 17.92 6.85 0.88
N THR A 157 19.11 7.01 1.45
CA THR A 157 19.41 6.46 2.78
C THR A 157 18.95 7.47 3.82
N VAL A 158 18.17 7.03 4.81
CA VAL A 158 17.58 7.92 5.81
C VAL A 158 18.02 7.54 7.22
N ARG A 159 18.17 8.56 8.07
CA ARG A 159 18.45 8.39 9.49
C ARG A 159 17.13 8.20 10.24
N LEU A 160 17.07 7.22 11.12
CA LEU A 160 15.95 7.06 12.04
C LEU A 160 16.05 8.10 13.16
N ILE A 161 14.98 8.86 13.35
CA ILE A 161 14.84 9.88 14.40
C ILE A 161 14.16 9.25 15.62
N LYS A 162 13.08 8.49 15.37
CA LYS A 162 12.28 7.89 16.44
C LYS A 162 11.63 6.58 15.98
N VAL A 163 11.66 5.60 16.86
CA VAL A 163 11.01 4.30 16.71
C VAL A 163 10.11 4.08 17.92
N ALA A 164 8.90 3.59 17.67
CA ALA A 164 7.98 3.21 18.73
C ALA A 164 7.21 1.94 18.35
N ILE A 165 7.07 1.03 19.31
CA ILE A 165 6.28 -0.19 19.15
C ILE A 165 5.03 -0.08 20.02
N TYR A 166 3.87 -0.10 19.38
CA TYR A 166 2.57 0.07 20.02
C TYR A 166 1.88 -1.28 20.29
N PRO A 167 1.00 -1.33 21.31
CA PRO A 167 0.00 -2.39 21.44
C PRO A 167 -0.79 -2.53 20.14
N GLY A 168 -1.20 -3.75 19.78
CA GLY A 168 -1.82 -4.03 18.47
C GLY A 168 -0.83 -4.30 17.32
N ASN A 169 0.46 -4.55 17.64
CA ASN A 169 1.50 -4.97 16.71
C ASN A 169 1.76 -3.96 15.57
N VAL A 170 1.82 -2.67 15.92
CA VAL A 170 2.17 -1.58 15.01
C VAL A 170 3.53 -1.00 15.39
N LEU A 171 4.42 -0.93 14.41
CA LEU A 171 5.73 -0.29 14.47
C LEU A 171 5.64 1.08 13.79
N THR A 172 5.98 2.13 14.52
CA THR A 172 6.10 3.49 13.97
C THR A 172 7.56 3.82 13.76
N LEU A 173 7.89 4.26 12.54
CA LEU A 173 9.22 4.71 12.17
C LEU A 173 9.14 6.17 11.74
N GLN A 174 9.88 7.03 12.42
CA GLN A 174 10.11 8.42 12.07
C GLN A 174 11.56 8.56 11.61
N MET A 175 11.76 9.19 10.45
CA MET A 175 13.04 9.26 9.77
C MET A 175 13.29 10.65 9.18
N SER A 176 14.55 10.97 8.94
CA SER A 176 14.97 12.22 8.30
C SER A 176 14.34 12.36 6.92
N LYS A 177 13.81 13.56 6.62
CA LYS A 177 13.29 13.88 5.29
C LYS A 177 14.42 14.35 4.37
N PRO A 178 14.72 13.66 3.26
CA PRO A 178 15.71 14.14 2.30
C PRO A 178 15.25 15.50 1.70
N PRO A 179 16.16 16.48 1.48
CA PRO A 179 15.77 17.82 1.00
C PRO A 179 15.00 17.82 -0.34
N GLN A 180 15.32 16.87 -1.22
CA GLN A 180 14.69 16.72 -2.53
C GLN A 180 13.39 15.89 -2.48
N PHE A 181 13.06 15.29 -1.33
CA PHE A 181 11.88 14.43 -1.18
C PHE A 181 10.61 15.26 -1.01
N ARG A 182 9.98 15.60 -2.14
CA ARG A 182 8.72 16.36 -2.20
C ARG A 182 7.56 15.44 -2.49
N TYR A 183 6.58 15.38 -1.60
CA TYR A 183 5.41 14.50 -1.71
C TYR A 183 4.09 15.23 -1.39
N LYS A 184 2.97 14.57 -1.68
CA LYS A 184 1.61 15.01 -1.34
C LYS A 184 1.00 14.05 -0.31
N SER A 185 0.13 14.56 0.56
CA SER A 185 -0.59 13.75 1.55
C SER A 185 -1.37 12.64 0.86
N GLY A 186 -1.39 11.45 1.47
CA GLY A 186 -1.99 10.25 0.87
C GLY A 186 -1.08 9.46 -0.07
N GLN A 187 0.11 9.96 -0.43
CA GLN A 187 1.11 9.18 -1.15
C GLN A 187 1.81 8.14 -0.25
N TYR A 188 2.47 7.17 -0.89
CA TYR A 188 3.24 6.12 -0.22
C TYR A 188 4.70 6.12 -0.69
N MET A 189 5.55 5.39 0.02
CA MET A 189 6.94 5.13 -0.36
C MET A 189 7.30 3.67 -0.10
N PHE A 190 8.29 3.16 -0.82
CA PHE A 190 8.88 1.87 -0.50
C PHE A 190 9.96 2.03 0.55
N VAL A 191 10.02 1.08 1.48
CA VAL A 191 11.02 1.01 2.54
C VAL A 191 11.78 -0.31 2.40
N GLN A 192 13.10 -0.22 2.47
CA GLN A 192 14.01 -1.35 2.58
C GLN A 192 14.75 -1.28 3.92
N CYS A 193 14.82 -2.42 4.61
CA CYS A 193 15.65 -2.59 5.80
C CYS A 193 16.71 -3.66 5.55
N SER A 194 17.97 -3.22 5.45
CA SER A 194 19.12 -4.11 5.18
C SER A 194 19.31 -5.22 6.21
N ALA A 195 18.89 -4.99 7.46
CA ALA A 195 18.94 -5.98 8.53
C ALA A 195 17.87 -7.08 8.42
N VAL A 196 16.82 -6.86 7.61
CA VAL A 196 15.78 -7.86 7.32
C VAL A 196 16.07 -8.56 6.00
N SER A 197 16.22 -7.78 4.92
CA SER A 197 16.50 -8.27 3.58
C SER A 197 17.09 -7.15 2.72
N PRO A 198 18.27 -7.33 2.10
CA PRO A 198 18.95 -6.28 1.34
C PRO A 198 18.34 -6.03 -0.05
N PHE A 199 17.37 -6.85 -0.49
CA PHE A 199 16.77 -6.75 -1.83
C PHE A 199 15.27 -6.47 -1.80
N GLU A 200 14.60 -6.67 -0.66
CA GLU A 200 13.16 -6.47 -0.55
C GLU A 200 12.78 -5.03 -0.25
N TRP A 201 11.77 -4.56 -0.97
CA TRP A 201 11.17 -3.24 -0.85
C TRP A 201 9.68 -3.41 -0.60
N HIS A 202 9.18 -2.81 0.48
CA HIS A 202 7.78 -2.92 0.88
C HIS A 202 7.10 -1.55 0.91
N PRO A 203 5.89 -1.39 0.34
CA PRO A 203 5.21 -0.10 0.25
C PRO A 203 4.50 0.25 1.57
N PHE A 204 4.65 1.51 2.01
CA PHE A 204 3.95 2.05 3.17
C PHE A 204 3.48 3.48 2.92
N SER A 205 2.24 3.77 3.29
CA SER A 205 1.68 5.13 3.23
C SER A 205 2.49 6.07 4.12
N ILE A 206 2.82 7.25 3.60
CA ILE A 206 3.52 8.28 4.36
C ILE A 206 2.50 8.89 5.31
N THR A 207 2.75 8.82 6.62
CA THR A 207 1.82 9.28 7.66
C THR A 207 2.10 10.71 8.15
N SER A 208 3.29 11.25 7.89
CA SER A 208 3.61 12.66 8.14
C SER A 208 2.95 13.57 7.10
N ALA A 209 2.66 14.82 7.47
CA ALA A 209 2.18 15.82 6.52
C ALA A 209 3.34 16.31 5.64
N PRO A 210 3.09 16.71 4.37
CA PRO A 210 4.13 17.24 3.48
C PRO A 210 4.92 18.43 4.03
N GLY A 211 4.33 19.18 4.97
CA GLY A 211 4.96 20.29 5.66
C GLY A 211 5.90 19.88 6.79
N ASP A 212 5.87 18.64 7.26
CA ASP A 212 6.72 18.17 8.36
C ASP A 212 8.19 18.06 7.89
N ASP A 213 9.13 18.30 8.81
CA ASP A 213 10.58 18.16 8.58
C ASP A 213 11.09 16.72 8.64
N PHE A 214 10.17 15.77 8.88
CA PHE A 214 10.46 14.35 8.96
C PHE A 214 9.50 13.55 8.09
N LEU A 215 9.88 12.31 7.81
CA LEU A 215 9.00 11.31 7.22
C LEU A 215 8.58 10.33 8.30
N SER A 216 7.31 9.89 8.28
CA SER A 216 6.86 8.82 9.17
C SER A 216 6.04 7.76 8.44
N VAL A 217 6.12 6.53 8.93
CA VAL A 217 5.28 5.39 8.51
C VAL A 217 4.80 4.60 9.73
N HIS A 218 3.62 4.00 9.60
CA HIS A 218 3.04 3.10 10.59
C HIS A 218 2.84 1.73 9.96
N ILE A 219 3.56 0.73 10.48
CA ILE A 219 3.68 -0.60 9.89
C ILE A 219 3.03 -1.62 10.81
N ARG A 220 1.98 -2.28 10.32
CA ARG A 220 1.35 -3.39 11.03
C ARG A 220 2.03 -4.72 10.67
N GLN A 221 2.21 -5.57 11.68
CA GLN A 221 2.73 -6.93 11.51
C GLN A 221 1.70 -7.83 10.79
N LEU A 222 1.88 -8.08 9.49
CA LEU A 222 0.96 -8.86 8.65
C LEU A 222 1.61 -10.02 7.88
N GLY A 223 2.93 -10.00 7.71
CA GLY A 223 3.72 -11.03 7.01
C GLY A 223 5.12 -11.20 7.60
N ASP A 224 5.82 -12.24 7.19
CA ASP A 224 7.20 -12.57 7.58
C ASP A 224 8.15 -11.36 7.57
N TRP A 225 8.18 -10.56 6.49
CA TRP A 225 9.05 -9.38 6.44
C TRP A 225 8.72 -8.35 7.53
N THR A 226 7.43 -8.04 7.72
CA THR A 226 7.00 -7.09 8.78
C THR A 226 7.19 -7.64 10.19
N GLN A 227 7.11 -8.97 10.37
CA GLN A 227 7.40 -9.64 11.63
C GLN A 227 8.88 -9.51 11.98
N GLU A 228 9.73 -9.78 10.99
CA GLU A 228 11.18 -9.70 11.14
C GLU A 228 11.65 -8.25 11.33
N LEU A 229 11.05 -7.30 10.60
CA LEU A 229 11.28 -5.88 10.81
C LEU A 229 11.01 -5.48 12.26
N LYS A 230 9.85 -5.88 12.80
CA LYS A 230 9.50 -5.61 14.19
C LYS A 230 10.49 -6.29 15.15
N ARG A 231 10.90 -7.54 14.91
CA ARG A 231 11.89 -8.27 15.73
C ARG A 231 13.19 -7.49 15.83
N VAL A 232 13.77 -7.13 14.68
CA VAL A 232 15.02 -6.36 14.59
C VAL A 232 14.91 -5.04 15.33
N PHE A 233 13.81 -4.29 15.17
CA PHE A 233 13.62 -3.05 15.91
C PHE A 233 13.34 -3.25 17.41
N SER A 234 12.71 -4.35 17.80
CA SER A 234 12.46 -4.66 19.22
C SER A 234 13.75 -4.95 19.97
N GLU A 235 14.72 -5.60 19.33
CA GLU A 235 16.05 -5.87 19.89
C GLU A 235 16.92 -4.61 20.01
N ALA A 236 16.68 -3.63 19.13
CA ALA A 236 17.36 -2.34 19.13
C ALA A 236 16.71 -1.31 20.07
N CYS A 237 15.40 -1.42 20.34
CA CYS A 237 14.68 -0.53 21.25
C CYS A 237 15.00 -0.81 22.72
N GLU A 238 14.92 0.25 23.52
CA GLU A 238 15.10 0.17 24.97
C GLU A 238 13.72 0.20 25.67
N PRO A 239 13.59 -0.47 26.83
CA PRO A 239 12.41 -0.32 27.67
C PRO A 239 12.28 1.12 28.18
N PRO A 240 11.06 1.58 28.47
CA PRO A 240 10.82 2.97 28.87
C PRO A 240 11.55 3.30 30.18
N VAL A 241 12.15 4.49 30.22
CA VAL A 241 12.71 5.08 31.45
C VAL A 241 11.56 5.49 32.38
N SER A 242 11.70 5.24 33.69
CA SER A 242 10.71 5.52 34.73
C SER A 242 10.01 6.87 34.53
N GLY A 243 8.68 6.86 34.34
CA GLY A 243 7.86 8.07 34.21
C GLY A 243 7.41 8.46 32.79
N ARG A 244 7.80 7.74 31.73
CA ARG A 244 7.24 7.91 30.36
C ARG A 244 6.56 6.63 29.86
N SER A 245 5.46 6.81 29.12
CA SER A 245 4.62 5.81 28.43
C SER A 245 5.29 4.45 28.20
N GLY A 246 4.62 3.36 28.64
CA GLY A 246 5.07 1.96 28.69
C GLY A 246 5.47 1.26 27.37
N LEU A 247 5.87 2.01 26.34
CA LEU A 247 6.20 1.51 25.01
C LEU A 247 7.70 1.30 24.84
N LEU A 248 8.09 0.27 24.08
CA LEU A 248 9.45 0.13 23.58
C LEU A 248 9.73 1.25 22.58
N ARG A 249 10.81 1.99 22.81
CA ARG A 249 11.19 3.14 22.00
C ARG A 249 12.68 3.17 21.74
N ALA A 250 13.05 3.81 20.65
CA ALA A 250 14.41 4.25 20.39
C ALA A 250 14.35 5.64 19.75
N ASP A 251 15.30 6.49 20.12
CA ASP A 251 15.54 7.79 19.49
C ASP A 251 17.04 7.98 19.21
N GLU A 252 17.44 9.17 18.77
CA GLU A 252 18.84 9.50 18.45
C GLU A 252 19.79 9.37 19.65
N THR A 253 19.27 9.31 20.88
CA THR A 253 20.06 9.15 22.12
C THR A 253 20.27 7.69 22.52
N THR A 254 19.64 6.75 21.81
CA THR A 254 19.76 5.31 22.08
C THR A 254 21.19 4.83 21.91
N LYS A 255 21.71 4.06 22.88
CA LYS A 255 23.11 3.61 22.85
C LYS A 255 23.39 2.57 21.76
N LYS A 256 22.36 1.82 21.36
CA LYS A 256 22.44 0.81 20.30
C LYS A 256 22.27 1.45 18.93
N SER A 257 23.08 1.00 17.96
CA SER A 257 22.95 1.41 16.57
C SER A 257 21.62 0.92 15.98
N LEU A 258 20.82 1.84 15.45
CA LEU A 258 19.58 1.49 14.77
C LEU A 258 19.85 0.90 13.36
N PRO A 259 19.01 -0.05 12.90
CA PRO A 259 19.09 -0.60 11.55
C PRO A 259 19.03 0.48 10.46
N LYS A 260 19.86 0.32 9.42
CA LYS A 260 19.86 1.24 8.27
C LYS A 260 18.63 1.03 7.40
N LEU A 261 17.92 2.12 7.12
CA LEU A 261 16.77 2.16 6.21
C LEU A 261 17.12 2.90 4.93
N LYS A 262 16.61 2.37 3.82
CA LYS A 262 16.54 3.08 2.55
C LYS A 262 15.09 3.26 2.15
N ILE A 263 14.81 4.38 1.50
CA ILE A 263 13.47 4.70 0.98
C ILE A 263 13.54 4.95 -0.52
N ASP A 264 12.44 4.65 -1.20
CA ASP A 264 12.21 4.97 -2.60
C ASP A 264 10.80 5.58 -2.74
N GLY A 265 10.72 6.77 -3.33
CA GLY A 265 9.47 7.45 -3.60
C GLY A 265 9.62 8.97 -3.76
N PRO A 266 8.50 9.70 -3.69
CA PRO A 266 7.15 9.23 -3.38
C PRO A 266 6.41 8.60 -4.58
N TYR A 267 5.44 7.74 -4.28
CA TYR A 267 4.55 7.11 -5.25
C TYR A 267 3.11 7.59 -5.10
N GLY A 268 2.45 7.81 -6.24
CA GLY A 268 1.08 8.31 -6.29
C GLY A 268 0.04 7.27 -5.88
N ALA A 269 -0.99 7.73 -5.17
CA ALA A 269 -2.14 6.93 -4.77
C ALA A 269 -3.44 7.76 -4.90
N PRO A 270 -4.62 7.15 -5.06
CA PRO A 270 -5.88 7.89 -5.25
C PRO A 270 -6.14 8.99 -4.22
N ALA A 271 -5.82 8.74 -2.94
CA ALA A 271 -5.95 9.66 -1.83
C ALA A 271 -5.19 10.99 -2.02
N GLN A 272 -4.15 11.04 -2.88
CA GLN A 272 -3.39 12.26 -3.14
C GLN A 272 -4.23 13.38 -3.78
N ASP A 273 -5.35 13.02 -4.40
CA ASP A 273 -6.23 13.93 -5.13
C ASP A 273 -7.35 14.51 -4.26
N TYR A 274 -7.31 14.31 -2.94
CA TYR A 274 -8.33 14.79 -2.01
C TYR A 274 -8.62 16.30 -2.15
N LYS A 275 -7.62 17.13 -2.51
CA LYS A 275 -7.77 18.59 -2.70
C LYS A 275 -8.73 18.97 -3.84
N LYS A 276 -9.17 18.02 -4.68
CA LYS A 276 -10.15 18.26 -5.77
C LYS A 276 -11.60 18.38 -5.27
N TYR A 277 -11.86 17.92 -4.05
CA TYR A 277 -13.21 17.80 -3.47
C TYR A 277 -13.51 18.88 -2.44
N ASP A 278 -14.77 19.29 -2.41
CA ASP A 278 -15.29 20.27 -1.46
C ASP A 278 -15.47 19.62 -0.08
N VAL A 279 -15.90 18.36 -0.09
CA VAL A 279 -16.11 17.58 1.13
C VAL A 279 -15.43 16.23 1.00
N LEU A 280 -14.81 15.76 2.08
CA LEU A 280 -14.15 14.46 2.11
C LEU A 280 -14.91 13.49 3.01
N LEU A 281 -15.12 12.28 2.51
CA LEU A 281 -15.51 11.12 3.32
C LEU A 281 -14.34 10.13 3.30
N LEU A 282 -13.56 10.12 4.38
CA LEU A 282 -12.35 9.31 4.54
C LEU A 282 -12.68 8.09 5.39
N VAL A 283 -12.56 6.88 4.85
CA VAL A 283 -12.95 5.63 5.52
C VAL A 283 -11.77 4.68 5.61
N GLY A 284 -11.21 4.51 6.82
CA GLY A 284 -10.09 3.62 7.10
C GLY A 284 -10.49 2.39 7.91
N LEU A 285 -10.08 1.19 7.48
CA LEU A 285 -10.23 -0.04 8.27
C LEU A 285 -8.90 -0.47 8.90
N GLY A 286 -8.83 -0.51 10.23
CA GLY A 286 -7.62 -0.92 10.96
C GLY A 286 -6.40 -0.08 10.56
N ILE A 287 -5.34 -0.71 10.05
CA ILE A 287 -4.15 -0.01 9.53
C ILE A 287 -4.43 0.81 8.27
N GLY A 288 -5.56 0.58 7.59
CA GLY A 288 -5.99 1.37 6.44
C GLY A 288 -6.30 2.84 6.75
N ALA A 289 -6.24 3.27 8.01
CA ALA A 289 -6.29 4.69 8.36
C ALA A 289 -5.02 5.47 7.97
N THR A 290 -3.88 4.80 7.74
CA THR A 290 -2.57 5.44 7.51
C THR A 290 -2.51 6.51 6.41
N PRO A 291 -3.07 6.34 5.19
CA PRO A 291 -3.03 7.42 4.19
C PRO A 291 -3.81 8.65 4.64
N PHE A 292 -4.86 8.47 5.46
CA PHE A 292 -5.72 9.55 5.93
C PHE A 292 -5.10 10.35 7.06
N ILE A 293 -4.16 9.77 7.83
CA ILE A 293 -3.39 10.51 8.85
C ILE A 293 -2.71 11.72 8.24
N SER A 294 -2.00 11.51 7.13
CA SER A 294 -1.27 12.57 6.43
C SER A 294 -2.22 13.62 5.88
N ILE A 295 -3.39 13.21 5.38
CA ILE A 295 -4.43 14.13 4.90
C ILE A 295 -4.99 14.97 6.05
N LEU A 296 -5.34 14.36 7.18
CA LEU A 296 -5.87 15.05 8.35
C LEU A 296 -4.88 16.07 8.90
N LYS A 297 -3.60 15.70 9.01
CA LYS A 297 -2.54 16.62 9.42
C LYS A 297 -2.32 17.76 8.42
N ASP A 298 -2.32 17.49 7.12
CA ASP A 298 -2.20 18.56 6.11
C ASP A 298 -3.43 19.49 6.16
N LEU A 299 -4.64 18.96 6.32
CA LEU A 299 -5.85 19.78 6.52
C LEU A 299 -5.72 20.66 7.77
N LEU A 300 -5.35 20.08 8.91
CA LEU A 300 -5.18 20.79 10.17
C LEU A 300 -4.14 21.92 10.06
N ASN A 301 -2.96 21.61 9.50
CA ASN A 301 -1.90 22.59 9.27
C ASN A 301 -2.35 23.74 8.37
N ASN A 302 -3.26 23.49 7.41
CA ASN A 302 -3.81 24.54 6.56
C ASN A 302 -4.90 25.36 7.28
N ILE A 303 -5.69 24.74 8.15
CA ILE A 303 -6.69 25.43 8.99
C ILE A 303 -6.00 26.42 9.93
N ILE A 304 -4.99 25.95 10.69
CA ILE A 304 -4.22 26.77 11.62
C ILE A 304 -3.59 27.98 10.89
N LYS A 305 -2.96 27.76 9.73
CA LYS A 305 -2.39 28.86 8.93
C LYS A 305 -3.42 29.87 8.44
N MET A 306 -4.63 29.42 8.13
CA MET A 306 -5.71 30.32 7.71
C MET A 306 -6.26 31.14 8.89
N GLU A 307 -6.23 30.59 10.11
CA GLU A 307 -6.58 31.30 11.34
C GLU A 307 -5.53 32.34 11.72
N GLU A 308 -4.25 31.94 11.78
CA GLU A 308 -3.14 32.87 12.04
C GLU A 308 -3.15 34.06 11.05
N LEU A 309 -3.44 33.80 9.78
CA LEU A 309 -3.53 34.86 8.77
C LEU A 309 -4.76 35.76 9.01
N ALA A 310 -5.90 35.20 9.39
CA ALA A 310 -7.11 35.99 9.68
C ALA A 310 -6.92 36.88 10.91
N ASP A 311 -6.23 36.38 11.94
CA ASP A 311 -5.93 37.12 13.15
C ASP A 311 -4.94 38.26 12.86
N SER A 312 -3.88 38.01 12.08
CA SER A 312 -2.90 39.04 11.70
C SER A 312 -3.52 40.20 10.87
N VAL A 313 -4.49 39.91 10.01
CA VAL A 313 -5.22 40.93 9.25
C VAL A 313 -6.14 41.73 10.16
N SER A 314 -6.78 41.08 11.14
CA SER A 314 -7.67 41.72 12.11
C SER A 314 -6.93 42.61 13.12
N GLU A 315 -5.67 42.31 13.42
CA GLU A 315 -4.79 43.18 14.23
C GLU A 315 -4.28 44.38 13.42
N THR A 316 -3.93 44.18 12.16
CA THR A 316 -3.46 45.27 11.29
C THR A 316 -4.57 46.31 11.04
N SER A 317 -5.82 45.87 10.87
CA SER A 317 -6.96 46.78 10.72
C SER A 317 -7.28 47.56 12.00
N ARG A 318 -7.07 46.96 13.18
CA ARG A 318 -7.20 47.66 14.48
C ARG A 318 -6.09 48.68 14.71
N ALA A 319 -4.87 48.42 14.23
CA ALA A 319 -3.76 49.37 14.35
C ALA A 319 -3.94 50.60 13.43
N SER A 320 -4.58 50.45 12.26
CA SER A 320 -4.86 51.57 11.36
C SER A 320 -5.97 52.51 11.83
N ASP A 321 -6.88 52.06 12.70
CA ASP A 321 -7.98 52.89 13.23
C ASP A 321 -7.52 53.80 14.40
N VAL A 322 -6.28 53.67 14.88
CA VAL A 322 -5.71 54.50 15.96
C VAL A 322 -4.78 55.61 15.45
N SER A 323 -4.41 55.61 14.17
CA SER A 323 -3.59 56.67 13.56
C SER A 323 -4.42 57.64 12.73
N VAL A 324 -5.24 58.47 13.39
CA VAL A 324 -5.73 59.72 12.79
C VAL A 324 -4.68 60.80 13.06
N GLY A 325 -3.93 61.15 12.02
CA GLY A 325 -3.09 62.36 12.03
C GLY A 325 -1.81 62.25 11.22
N SER A 326 -1.94 62.40 9.89
CA SER A 326 -1.11 63.28 9.04
C SER A 326 -1.04 62.74 7.61
N THR A 327 -1.47 63.57 6.67
CA THR A 327 -1.20 63.50 5.23
C THR A 327 0.28 63.29 4.95
N ASP A 328 0.62 62.26 4.19
CA ASP A 328 1.43 62.36 2.97
C ASP A 328 1.54 61.01 2.26
N SER A 329 1.36 61.05 0.93
CA SER A 329 1.53 59.90 0.04
C SER A 329 3.02 59.63 -0.15
N PRO A 330 3.45 58.36 -0.24
CA PRO A 330 3.90 57.94 -1.56
C PRO A 330 3.51 56.49 -1.91
N SER A 331 3.26 56.31 -3.21
CA SER A 331 3.05 55.05 -3.91
C SER A 331 4.19 54.05 -3.67
N LEU A 332 3.89 52.96 -2.96
CA LEU A 332 4.73 51.76 -2.91
C LEU A 332 4.00 50.62 -3.61
N ASN A 333 4.55 50.18 -4.74
CA ASN A 333 4.19 48.99 -5.49
C ASN A 333 4.23 47.75 -4.57
N LYS A 334 3.12 47.41 -3.92
CA LYS A 334 2.93 46.10 -3.29
C LYS A 334 2.75 45.07 -4.39
N ILE A 335 3.84 44.39 -4.74
CA ILE A 335 3.80 43.13 -5.46
C ILE A 335 2.91 42.18 -4.65
N ALA A 336 1.68 41.95 -5.15
CA ALA A 336 0.74 41.05 -4.51
C ALA A 336 1.40 39.66 -4.38
N PRO A 337 1.42 39.06 -3.17
CA PRO A 337 1.93 37.71 -3.04
C PRO A 337 1.04 36.80 -3.88
N LYS A 338 1.63 36.02 -4.80
CA LYS A 338 0.93 35.03 -5.63
C LYS A 338 -0.02 34.23 -4.72
N ARG A 339 -1.33 34.48 -4.81
CA ARG A 339 -2.37 33.74 -4.08
C ARG A 339 -2.21 32.26 -4.40
N LYS A 340 -1.56 31.49 -3.50
CA LYS A 340 -1.64 30.03 -3.53
C LYS A 340 -3.12 29.68 -3.45
N LYS A 341 -3.61 28.83 -4.36
CA LYS A 341 -5.02 28.40 -4.41
C LYS A 341 -5.48 28.03 -2.99
N THR A 342 -6.50 28.74 -2.51
CA THR A 342 -7.17 28.46 -1.25
C THR A 342 -7.65 27.01 -1.25
N LEU A 343 -7.48 26.33 -0.11
CA LEU A 343 -7.94 24.95 0.07
C LEU A 343 -9.44 24.89 -0.23
N LYS A 344 -9.83 24.07 -1.21
CA LYS A 344 -11.24 23.94 -1.64
C LYS A 344 -12.09 23.18 -0.62
N THR A 345 -11.45 22.32 0.16
CA THR A 345 -12.11 21.44 1.12
C THR A 345 -12.67 22.24 2.29
N THR A 346 -13.98 22.19 2.47
CA THR A 346 -14.72 22.86 3.56
C THR A 346 -14.92 21.94 4.76
N ASN A 347 -15.05 20.62 4.53
CA ASN A 347 -15.30 19.64 5.58
C ASN A 347 -14.63 18.29 5.27
N ALA A 348 -14.16 17.60 6.30
CA ALA A 348 -13.63 16.25 6.22
C ALA A 348 -14.26 15.36 7.29
N TYR A 349 -14.83 14.24 6.87
CA TYR A 349 -15.43 13.24 7.75
C TYR A 349 -14.55 12.01 7.75
N PHE A 350 -13.89 11.74 8.87
CA PHE A 350 -13.01 10.60 9.01
C PHE A 350 -13.66 9.50 9.84
N TYR A 351 -13.99 8.39 9.18
CA TYR A 351 -14.51 7.19 9.81
C TYR A 351 -13.39 6.17 9.95
N TRP A 352 -12.95 5.93 11.17
CA TRP A 352 -11.99 4.87 11.47
C TRP A 352 -12.69 3.69 12.13
N VAL A 353 -12.58 2.53 11.50
CA VAL A 353 -13.24 1.32 11.99
C VAL A 353 -12.16 0.28 12.31
N THR A 354 -12.11 -0.15 13.57
CA THR A 354 -11.17 -1.17 14.04
C THR A 354 -11.89 -2.25 14.86
N ARG A 355 -11.23 -3.41 14.99
CA ARG A 355 -11.64 -4.50 15.89
C ARG A 355 -10.81 -4.55 17.16
N GLU A 356 -9.67 -3.86 17.18
CA GLU A 356 -8.66 -3.99 18.23
C GLU A 356 -8.55 -2.67 18.97
N GLN A 357 -8.84 -2.69 20.27
CA GLN A 357 -8.73 -1.50 21.12
C GLN A 357 -7.30 -0.94 21.14
N GLY A 358 -6.27 -1.81 21.19
CA GLY A 358 -4.87 -1.37 21.15
C GLY A 358 -4.48 -0.61 19.87
N SER A 359 -5.29 -0.67 18.81
CA SER A 359 -5.04 0.17 17.63
C SER A 359 -5.16 1.67 17.94
N PHE A 360 -5.99 2.07 18.91
CA PHE A 360 -6.18 3.49 19.22
C PHE A 360 -4.88 4.18 19.67
N ASP A 361 -3.95 3.44 20.30
CA ASP A 361 -2.74 4.02 20.87
C ASP A 361 -1.81 4.67 19.83
N TRP A 362 -1.66 4.08 18.65
CA TRP A 362 -0.75 4.60 17.63
C TRP A 362 -1.32 5.81 16.88
N PHE A 363 -2.64 5.98 16.86
CA PHE A 363 -3.30 7.13 16.23
C PHE A 363 -3.77 8.20 17.23
N LYS A 364 -3.72 7.89 18.53
CA LYS A 364 -4.16 8.74 19.65
C LYS A 364 -3.65 10.18 19.59
N GLY A 365 -2.35 10.35 19.33
CA GLY A 365 -1.74 11.68 19.28
C GLY A 365 -2.38 12.58 18.23
N VAL A 366 -2.60 12.06 17.02
CA VAL A 366 -3.20 12.83 15.91
C VAL A 366 -4.67 13.13 16.17
N MET A 367 -5.42 12.18 16.74
CA MET A 367 -6.83 12.42 17.07
C MET A 367 -6.98 13.51 18.14
N ASN A 368 -6.14 13.52 19.16
CA ASN A 368 -6.19 14.56 20.18
C ASN A 368 -5.75 15.91 19.63
N GLU A 369 -4.69 15.94 18.84
CA GLU A 369 -4.19 17.16 18.17
C GLU A 369 -5.28 17.79 17.29
N VAL A 370 -5.94 17.01 16.44
CA VAL A 370 -7.05 17.51 15.61
C VAL A 370 -8.22 17.98 16.47
N ALA A 371 -8.61 17.22 17.51
CA ALA A 371 -9.73 17.59 18.37
C ALA A 371 -9.49 18.85 19.21
N GLU A 372 -8.22 19.20 19.49
CA GLU A 372 -7.84 20.40 20.24
C GLU A 372 -7.67 21.62 19.35
N LEU A 373 -7.10 21.45 18.15
CA LEU A 373 -6.71 22.56 17.28
C LEU A 373 -7.76 22.92 16.22
N ASP A 374 -8.67 22.02 15.84
CA ASP A 374 -9.73 22.34 14.87
C ASP A 374 -10.95 23.00 15.53
N GLN A 375 -10.84 24.29 15.83
CA GLN A 375 -11.92 25.04 16.50
C GLN A 375 -13.16 25.24 15.62
N ARG A 376 -12.99 25.23 14.29
CA ARG A 376 -14.08 25.43 13.32
C ARG A 376 -14.89 24.16 13.06
N GLY A 377 -14.44 23.00 13.54
CA GLY A 377 -15.08 21.72 13.29
C GLY A 377 -15.08 21.34 11.80
N VAL A 378 -14.00 21.67 11.08
CA VAL A 378 -13.81 21.28 9.68
C VAL A 378 -13.63 19.77 9.56
N ILE A 379 -12.96 19.15 10.54
CA ILE A 379 -12.58 17.75 10.60
C ILE A 379 -13.43 17.03 11.66
N GLU A 380 -14.44 16.29 11.22
CA GLU A 380 -15.25 15.42 12.08
C GLU A 380 -14.65 14.01 12.09
N MET A 381 -14.17 13.54 13.24
CA MET A 381 -13.66 12.17 13.41
C MET A 381 -14.66 11.27 14.11
N HIS A 382 -14.81 10.05 13.59
CA HIS A 382 -15.69 9.02 14.11
C HIS A 382 -14.94 7.71 14.25
N ASN A 383 -14.67 7.32 15.50
CA ASN A 383 -14.06 6.04 15.83
C ASN A 383 -15.13 4.96 16.00
N TYR A 384 -14.92 3.78 15.43
CA TYR A 384 -15.81 2.63 15.57
C TYR A 384 -15.05 1.39 16.02
N LEU A 385 -15.42 0.86 17.18
CA LEU A 385 -14.91 -0.40 17.71
C LEU A 385 -15.93 -1.53 17.45
N THR A 386 -15.64 -2.33 16.43
CA THR A 386 -16.54 -3.38 15.92
C THR A 386 -16.49 -4.70 16.68
N SER A 387 -15.59 -4.83 17.67
CA SER A 387 -15.54 -6.00 18.56
C SER A 387 -16.61 -5.97 19.65
N VAL A 388 -17.22 -4.81 19.89
CA VAL A 388 -18.27 -4.61 20.90
C VAL A 388 -19.63 -4.61 20.18
N TYR A 389 -20.62 -5.28 20.80
CA TYR A 389 -21.99 -5.39 20.27
C TYR A 389 -22.68 -4.01 20.15
N GLU A 390 -23.74 -3.94 19.35
CA GLU A 390 -24.44 -2.69 19.01
C GLU A 390 -24.89 -1.86 20.23
N GLU A 391 -24.94 -0.54 20.06
CA GLU A 391 -25.54 0.38 21.03
C GLU A 391 -27.01 0.00 21.25
N GLY A 392 -27.32 -0.55 22.44
CA GLY A 392 -28.65 -1.07 22.79
C GLY A 392 -28.65 -2.52 23.27
N ASP A 393 -27.56 -3.27 23.06
CA ASP A 393 -27.36 -4.57 23.72
C ASP A 393 -27.13 -4.34 25.23
N ALA A 394 -27.82 -5.12 26.08
CA ALA A 394 -27.64 -5.10 27.53
C ALA A 394 -26.16 -5.28 27.94
N ARG A 395 -25.36 -6.00 27.14
CA ARG A 395 -23.92 -6.21 27.37
C ARG A 395 -23.05 -4.99 27.03
N SER A 396 -23.50 -4.13 26.13
CA SER A 396 -22.81 -2.89 25.75
C SER A 396 -23.31 -1.67 26.55
N ALA A 397 -24.51 -1.74 27.13
CA ALA A 397 -25.16 -0.64 27.85
C ALA A 397 -24.30 -0.06 29.00
N LEU A 398 -23.67 -0.93 29.79
CA LEU A 398 -22.79 -0.49 30.89
C LEU A 398 -21.57 0.27 30.36
N ILE A 399 -20.91 -0.25 29.32
CA ILE A 399 -19.75 0.39 28.71
C ILE A 399 -20.15 1.74 28.12
N THR A 400 -21.28 1.82 27.41
CA THR A 400 -21.80 3.08 26.84
C THR A 400 -22.13 4.09 27.94
N MET A 401 -22.72 3.66 29.05
CA MET A 401 -23.03 4.53 30.19
C MET A 401 -21.75 5.07 30.85
N VAL A 402 -20.78 4.19 31.15
CA VAL A 402 -19.50 4.59 31.74
C VAL A 402 -18.73 5.51 30.79
N GLN A 403 -18.73 5.22 29.49
CA GLN A 403 -18.11 6.05 28.46
C GLN A 403 -18.76 7.44 28.40
N ALA A 404 -20.10 7.52 28.42
CA ALA A 404 -20.82 8.79 28.41
C ALA A 404 -20.52 9.62 29.67
N LEU A 405 -20.52 8.99 30.85
CA LEU A 405 -20.18 9.66 32.11
C LEU A 405 -18.73 10.16 32.12
N ASN A 406 -17.78 9.32 31.69
CA ASN A 406 -16.37 9.71 31.65
C ASN A 406 -16.12 10.84 30.64
N HIS A 407 -16.76 10.79 29.48
CA HIS A 407 -16.65 11.84 28.47
C HIS A 407 -17.28 13.15 28.96
N ALA A 408 -18.41 13.10 29.67
CA ALA A 408 -19.03 14.29 30.26
C ALA A 408 -18.16 14.90 31.37
N LYS A 409 -17.48 14.08 32.17
CA LYS A 409 -16.64 14.53 33.29
C LYS A 409 -15.25 15.01 32.86
N ASN A 410 -14.58 14.24 32.00
CA ASN A 410 -13.17 14.42 31.69
C ASN A 410 -12.91 14.85 30.23
N GLY A 411 -13.94 14.89 29.37
CA GLY A 411 -13.78 15.21 27.95
C GLY A 411 -13.00 14.16 27.16
N VAL A 412 -12.88 12.93 27.69
CA VAL A 412 -12.08 11.85 27.11
C VAL A 412 -12.90 10.57 27.05
N ASP A 413 -12.81 9.88 25.93
CA ASP A 413 -13.37 8.56 25.70
C ASP A 413 -12.62 7.50 26.52
N ILE A 414 -13.34 6.68 27.29
CA ILE A 414 -12.70 5.67 28.15
C ILE A 414 -12.06 4.51 27.36
N VAL A 415 -12.52 4.25 26.13
CA VAL A 415 -12.09 3.10 25.34
C VAL A 415 -10.82 3.43 24.55
N SER A 416 -10.81 4.55 23.84
CA SER A 416 -9.66 5.00 23.06
C SER A 416 -8.71 5.90 23.87
N GLY A 417 -9.16 6.46 25.00
CA GLY A 417 -8.41 7.45 25.76
C GLY A 417 -8.22 8.76 24.99
N THR A 418 -9.07 9.06 24.01
CA THR A 418 -8.98 10.25 23.14
C THR A 418 -10.13 11.22 23.39
N ARG A 419 -10.01 12.48 22.94
CA ARG A 419 -11.15 13.42 22.95
C ARG A 419 -12.25 13.06 21.94
N VAL A 420 -11.91 12.26 20.95
CA VAL A 420 -12.88 11.72 19.98
C VAL A 420 -13.65 10.56 20.62
N ARG A 421 -14.98 10.66 20.65
CA ARG A 421 -15.86 9.60 21.16
C ARG A 421 -15.82 8.37 20.25
N THR A 422 -15.75 7.19 20.87
CA THR A 422 -15.79 5.90 20.17
C THR A 422 -17.22 5.37 20.11
N HIS A 423 -17.68 5.00 18.92
CA HIS A 423 -18.94 4.29 18.69
C HIS A 423 -18.71 2.78 18.70
N PHE A 424 -19.73 2.02 19.10
CA PHE A 424 -19.70 0.55 19.05
C PHE A 424 -20.40 0.01 17.81
N ALA A 425 -20.06 -1.23 17.45
CA ALA A 425 -20.51 -1.90 16.23
C ALA A 425 -20.09 -1.19 14.92
N ARG A 426 -20.76 -1.53 13.81
CA ARG A 426 -20.40 -1.05 12.47
C ARG A 426 -21.16 0.23 12.13
N PRO A 427 -20.54 1.18 11.40
CA PRO A 427 -21.26 2.34 10.89
C PRO A 427 -22.41 1.93 9.97
N ASN A 428 -23.57 2.59 10.11
CA ASN A 428 -24.64 2.49 9.13
C ASN A 428 -24.34 3.42 7.94
N TRP A 429 -23.65 2.89 6.93
CA TRP A 429 -23.19 3.68 5.78
C TRP A 429 -24.32 4.35 5.01
N LYS A 430 -25.49 3.71 4.89
CA LYS A 430 -26.66 4.34 4.25
C LYS A 430 -27.12 5.59 5.01
N LYS A 431 -27.12 5.55 6.35
CA LYS A 431 -27.41 6.71 7.20
C LYS A 431 -26.34 7.80 7.08
N VAL A 432 -25.06 7.41 7.01
CA VAL A 432 -23.94 8.35 6.77
C VAL A 432 -24.13 9.08 5.45
N PHE A 433 -24.34 8.37 4.34
CA PHE A 433 -24.56 8.98 3.02
C PHE A 433 -25.80 9.89 3.01
N SER A 434 -26.90 9.47 3.63
CA SER A 434 -28.10 10.31 3.78
C SER A 434 -27.82 11.62 4.52
N LYS A 435 -27.10 11.55 5.65
CA LYS A 435 -26.67 12.74 6.42
C LYS A 435 -25.76 13.65 5.61
N MET A 436 -24.87 13.07 4.80
CA MET A 436 -23.98 13.83 3.93
C MET A 436 -24.75 14.59 2.86
N CYS A 437 -25.76 13.97 2.23
CA CYS A 437 -26.64 14.65 1.28
C CYS A 437 -27.42 15.80 1.92
N SER A 438 -27.94 15.61 3.14
CA SER A 438 -28.70 16.66 3.82
C SER A 438 -27.83 17.84 4.27
N LYS A 439 -26.58 17.56 4.69
CA LYS A 439 -25.65 18.60 5.17
C LYS A 439 -24.96 19.35 4.03
N HIS A 440 -24.66 18.67 2.92
CA HIS A 440 -23.86 19.19 1.81
C HIS A 440 -24.64 19.14 0.50
N TYR A 441 -25.70 19.95 0.42
CA TYR A 441 -26.55 20.03 -0.78
C TYR A 441 -25.76 20.52 -1.98
N SER A 442 -25.84 19.79 -3.10
CA SER A 442 -25.08 20.07 -4.34
C SER A 442 -23.55 20.04 -4.20
N GLY A 443 -23.02 19.51 -3.09
CA GLY A 443 -21.59 19.35 -2.87
C GLY A 443 -20.99 18.20 -3.70
N ARG A 444 -19.69 18.31 -4.01
CA ARG A 444 -18.90 17.19 -4.55
C ARG A 444 -18.09 16.55 -3.44
N ILE A 445 -18.44 15.30 -3.14
CA ILE A 445 -17.91 14.52 -2.02
C ILE A 445 -16.95 13.45 -2.55
N GLY A 446 -15.69 13.57 -2.17
CA GLY A 446 -14.69 12.53 -2.44
C GLY A 446 -14.76 11.45 -1.37
N VAL A 447 -15.15 10.23 -1.76
CA VAL A 447 -15.24 9.07 -0.86
C VAL A 447 -13.97 8.25 -1.01
N PHE A 448 -13.04 8.40 -0.07
CA PHE A 448 -11.77 7.68 -0.07
C PHE A 448 -11.82 6.52 0.90
N TYR A 449 -11.51 5.32 0.43
CA TYR A 449 -11.59 4.10 1.21
C TYR A 449 -10.30 3.30 1.19
N CYS A 450 -9.83 2.89 2.37
CA CYS A 450 -8.69 1.99 2.51
C CYS A 450 -8.99 0.87 3.52
N GLY A 451 -9.07 -0.37 3.03
CA GLY A 451 -9.42 -1.53 3.85
C GLY A 451 -9.86 -2.76 3.07
N ALA A 452 -10.53 -3.70 3.77
CA ALA A 452 -11.00 -4.97 3.22
C ALA A 452 -11.92 -4.79 1.98
N PRO A 453 -11.87 -5.68 0.96
CA PRO A 453 -12.63 -5.51 -0.28
C PRO A 453 -14.16 -5.51 -0.15
N VAL A 454 -14.72 -6.13 0.90
CA VAL A 454 -16.17 -6.27 1.08
C VAL A 454 -16.84 -4.91 1.24
N LEU A 455 -16.35 -4.08 2.16
CA LEU A 455 -16.90 -2.76 2.39
C LEU A 455 -16.63 -1.81 1.21
N ALA A 456 -15.54 -1.99 0.47
CA ALA A 456 -15.30 -1.21 -0.76
C ALA A 456 -16.44 -1.37 -1.77
N LYS A 457 -16.97 -2.59 -1.94
CA LYS A 457 -18.09 -2.84 -2.86
C LYS A 457 -19.38 -2.17 -2.39
N GLU A 458 -19.64 -2.23 -1.08
CA GLU A 458 -20.81 -1.60 -0.46
C GLU A 458 -20.76 -0.07 -0.61
N LEU A 459 -19.65 0.57 -0.26
CA LEU A 459 -19.48 2.02 -0.40
C LEU A 459 -19.59 2.48 -1.86
N ASN A 460 -18.99 1.72 -2.79
CA ASN A 460 -19.09 2.01 -4.22
C ASN A 460 -20.55 1.95 -4.69
N LYS A 461 -21.30 0.91 -4.29
CA LYS A 461 -22.72 0.77 -4.60
C LYS A 461 -23.53 1.94 -4.04
N LEU A 462 -23.29 2.34 -2.80
CA LEU A 462 -23.96 3.49 -2.18
C LEU A 462 -23.64 4.79 -2.91
N CYS A 463 -22.41 5.01 -3.39
CA CYS A 463 -22.08 6.17 -4.21
C CYS A 463 -22.96 6.22 -5.46
N PHE A 464 -23.12 5.11 -6.19
CA PHE A 464 -24.03 5.04 -7.34
C PHE A 464 -25.48 5.31 -6.96
N GLU A 465 -26.01 4.62 -5.95
CA GLU A 465 -27.41 4.74 -5.53
C GLU A 465 -27.79 6.16 -5.08
N PHE A 466 -26.87 6.89 -4.43
CA PHE A 466 -27.14 8.27 -3.98
C PHE A 466 -26.89 9.30 -5.09
N ASN A 467 -26.00 9.04 -6.03
CA ASN A 467 -25.76 9.91 -7.19
C ASN A 467 -26.97 10.02 -8.13
N GLU A 468 -27.82 9.00 -8.18
CA GLU A 468 -29.06 8.98 -8.97
C GLU A 468 -30.20 9.77 -8.31
N LYS A 469 -30.18 9.88 -6.98
CA LYS A 469 -31.32 10.39 -6.19
C LYS A 469 -31.30 11.90 -5.96
N GLY A 470 -30.15 12.56 -6.12
CA GLY A 470 -29.99 13.93 -5.70
C GLY A 470 -28.88 14.72 -6.40
N PRO A 471 -28.78 16.02 -6.05
CA PRO A 471 -27.82 16.93 -6.66
C PRO A 471 -26.40 16.77 -6.08
N THR A 472 -26.27 16.27 -4.84
CA THR A 472 -24.98 15.94 -4.23
C THR A 472 -24.32 14.78 -4.99
N LYS A 473 -23.04 14.92 -5.34
CA LYS A 473 -22.29 13.91 -6.10
C LYS A 473 -21.17 13.30 -5.27
N PHE A 474 -21.13 11.97 -5.24
CA PHE A 474 -20.13 11.14 -4.59
C PHE A 474 -19.21 10.51 -5.63
N GLU A 475 -17.90 10.68 -5.47
CA GLU A 475 -16.88 10.03 -6.30
C GLU A 475 -16.09 9.04 -5.42
N PHE A 476 -16.12 7.76 -5.79
CA PHE A 476 -15.51 6.70 -5.00
C PHE A 476 -14.06 6.43 -5.42
N HIS A 477 -13.14 6.45 -4.46
CA HIS A 477 -11.72 6.18 -4.62
C HIS A 477 -11.29 5.08 -3.67
N LYS A 478 -10.83 3.96 -4.22
CA LYS A 478 -10.32 2.84 -3.45
C LYS A 478 -8.79 2.85 -3.44
N GLU A 479 -8.22 2.84 -2.25
CA GLU A 479 -6.80 2.57 -2.05
C GLU A 479 -6.48 1.08 -2.26
N HIS A 480 -5.37 0.83 -2.94
CA HIS A 480 -4.86 -0.50 -3.23
C HIS A 480 -3.49 -0.67 -2.57
N PHE A 481 -3.48 -1.21 -1.35
CA PHE A 481 -2.27 -1.57 -0.61
C PHE A 481 -2.28 -3.06 -0.27
#